data_AF-A0A9J6BRI6-F1
#
_entry.id   AF-A0A9J6BRI6-F1
#
_cell.length_a   1.000
_cell.length_b   1.000
_cell.length_c   1.000
_cell.angle_alpha   90.00
_cell.angle_beta   90.00
_cell.angle_gamma   90.00
#
_symmetry.space_group_name_H-M   'P 1'
#
loop_
_entity.id
_entity.type
_entity.pdbx_description
1 polymer ?
#
loop_
_entity_poly.entity_id
_entity_poly.type
_entity_poly.pdbx_seq_one_letter_code
_entity_poly.pdbx_strand_id
1 'polypeptide(L)'
;MRNPYLDSLLDKHFNKCSAAVDEIIESHENLTLISDGWTNVRGDHIVNFCVKAPGQKAFFYESIDTSGIIQNSTAVAAAIFDVIEKIGSHKFICFISDNAPVMKAAWKLIEVKFPHISASGCAAHGMNLLIKDITSTTESAKTIKESEKIIKFIKNHHLVKAMFDERRLAANVLSSLCLPVPTPDEKYDELKDMQPKSTSAAVLTLLKRMLSGIV
;
A
#
# COMPACT_ATOMS: atom_id res chain seq x y z
N MET A 1 4.42 -33.04 -6.35
CA MET A 1 5.90 -33.07 -6.33
C MET A 1 6.39 -31.71 -6.80
N ARG A 2 7.20 -31.00 -6.01
CA ARG A 2 7.91 -29.79 -6.47
C ARG A 2 9.00 -30.22 -7.47
N ASN A 3 9.27 -29.38 -8.47
CA ASN A 3 10.23 -29.67 -9.52
C ASN A 3 11.65 -29.34 -9.03
N PRO A 4 12.53 -30.33 -8.82
CA PRO A 4 13.86 -30.11 -8.23
C PRO A 4 14.77 -29.20 -9.08
N TYR A 5 14.55 -29.12 -10.39
CA TYR A 5 15.30 -28.21 -11.26
C TYR A 5 14.87 -26.75 -11.08
N LEU A 6 13.58 -26.52 -10.80
CA LEU A 6 13.04 -25.19 -10.56
C LEU A 6 13.52 -24.65 -9.21
N ASP A 7 13.60 -25.52 -8.20
CA ASP A 7 14.05 -25.16 -6.84
C ASP A 7 15.52 -24.69 -6.86
N SER A 8 16.43 -25.42 -7.52
CA SER A 8 17.85 -25.02 -7.60
C SER A 8 18.10 -23.67 -8.27
N LEU A 9 17.28 -23.31 -9.26
CA LEU A 9 17.39 -22.04 -9.96
C LEU A 9 16.82 -20.90 -9.11
N LEU A 10 15.66 -21.12 -8.49
CA LEU A 10 15.03 -20.16 -7.58
C LEU A 10 15.92 -19.88 -6.38
N ASP A 11 16.48 -20.91 -5.74
CA ASP A 11 17.40 -20.77 -4.61
C ASP A 11 18.65 -19.97 -5.02
N LYS A 12 19.21 -20.26 -6.20
CA LYS A 12 20.36 -19.50 -6.73
C LYS A 12 20.03 -18.04 -6.96
N HIS A 13 18.87 -17.74 -7.53
CA HIS A 13 18.43 -16.35 -7.73
C HIS A 13 18.10 -15.66 -6.41
N PHE A 14 17.45 -16.34 -5.48
CA PHE A 14 17.15 -15.85 -4.14
C PHE A 14 18.44 -15.49 -3.40
N ASN A 15 19.40 -16.40 -3.33
CA ASN A 15 20.69 -16.18 -2.67
C ASN A 15 21.45 -14.99 -3.30
N LYS A 16 21.40 -14.86 -4.62
CA LYS A 16 21.99 -13.71 -5.32
C LYS A 16 21.31 -12.39 -4.94
N CYS A 17 19.98 -12.36 -4.92
CA CYS A 17 19.23 -11.16 -4.54
C CYS A 17 19.42 -10.82 -3.06
N SER A 18 19.42 -11.81 -2.18
CA SER A 18 19.67 -11.65 -0.74
C SER A 18 21.03 -11.04 -0.50
N ALA A 19 22.09 -11.60 -1.11
CA ALA A 19 23.44 -11.06 -0.96
C ALA A 19 23.56 -9.61 -1.44
N ALA A 20 22.88 -9.24 -2.53
CA ALA A 20 22.86 -7.85 -3.01
C ALA A 20 22.10 -6.92 -2.04
N VAL A 21 21.03 -7.40 -1.41
CA VAL A 21 20.30 -6.66 -0.37
C VAL A 21 21.17 -6.49 0.87
N ASP A 22 21.85 -7.55 1.32
CA ASP A 22 22.72 -7.54 2.49
C ASP A 22 23.91 -6.58 2.28
N GLU A 23 24.51 -6.56 1.08
CA GLU A 23 25.57 -5.61 0.72
C GLU A 23 25.09 -4.14 0.78
N ILE A 24 23.86 -3.87 0.32
CA ILE A 24 23.27 -2.52 0.41
C ILE A 24 23.01 -2.14 1.88
N ILE A 25 22.45 -3.05 2.67
CA ILE A 25 22.21 -2.83 4.10
C ILE A 25 23.53 -2.58 4.83
N GLU A 26 24.57 -3.34 4.48
CA GLU A 26 25.85 -3.23 5.18
C GLU A 26 26.60 -1.94 4.86
N SER A 27 26.48 -1.45 3.63
CA SER A 27 27.13 -0.22 3.17
C SER A 27 26.45 1.08 3.58
N HIS A 28 25.32 1.05 4.31
CA HIS A 28 24.55 2.24 4.66
C HIS A 28 24.14 2.28 6.14
N GLU A 29 24.14 3.49 6.71
CA GLU A 29 23.82 3.76 8.14
C GLU A 29 22.50 4.51 8.35
N ASN A 30 21.85 5.00 7.28
CA ASN A 30 20.67 5.87 7.34
C ASN A 30 19.48 5.25 6.61
N LEU A 31 19.10 4.06 7.02
CA LEU A 31 18.03 3.27 6.44
C LEU A 31 16.65 3.75 6.92
N THR A 32 15.66 3.52 6.06
CA THR A 32 14.24 3.65 6.40
C THR A 32 13.57 2.29 6.28
N LEU A 33 12.90 1.86 7.34
CA LEU A 33 12.06 0.67 7.32
C LEU A 33 10.64 1.06 6.91
N ILE A 34 10.07 0.31 5.98
CA ILE A 34 8.72 0.52 5.47
C ILE A 34 7.92 -0.75 5.72
N SER A 35 6.78 -0.63 6.37
CA SER A 35 5.87 -1.75 6.67
C SER A 35 4.52 -1.54 6.02
N ASP A 36 4.00 -2.58 5.37
CA ASP A 36 2.63 -2.60 4.82
C ASP A 36 1.95 -3.93 5.11
N GLY A 37 0.76 -3.86 5.68
CA GLY A 37 -0.04 -5.03 6.05
C GLY A 37 -1.15 -5.28 5.03
N TRP A 38 -1.38 -6.55 4.69
CA TRP A 38 -2.55 -6.93 3.91
C TRP A 38 -3.21 -8.18 4.46
N THR A 39 -4.48 -8.37 4.11
CA THR A 39 -5.22 -9.60 4.42
C THR A 39 -5.46 -10.35 3.12
N ASN A 40 -4.88 -11.53 2.95
CA ASN A 40 -5.02 -12.27 1.70
C ASN A 40 -6.46 -12.83 1.53
N VAL A 41 -6.74 -13.46 0.39
CA VAL A 41 -8.07 -14.04 0.08
C VAL A 41 -8.50 -15.20 0.98
N ARG A 42 -7.59 -15.72 1.81
CA ARG A 42 -7.89 -16.76 2.81
C ARG A 42 -8.17 -16.17 4.19
N GLY A 43 -8.05 -14.85 4.34
CA GLY A 43 -8.13 -14.18 5.64
C GLY A 43 -6.80 -14.17 6.42
N ASP A 44 -5.69 -14.63 5.81
CA ASP A 44 -4.39 -14.62 6.46
C ASP A 44 -3.84 -13.19 6.48
N HIS A 45 -3.36 -12.77 7.65
CA HIS A 45 -2.75 -11.45 7.84
C HIS A 45 -1.25 -11.54 7.60
N ILE A 46 -0.77 -10.85 6.57
CA ILE A 46 0.65 -10.86 6.20
C ILE A 46 1.18 -9.43 6.26
N VAL A 47 2.34 -9.26 6.88
CA VAL A 47 3.04 -7.98 6.99
C VAL A 47 4.30 -8.02 6.15
N ASN A 48 4.47 -7.05 5.27
CA ASN A 48 5.62 -6.92 4.41
C ASN A 48 6.56 -5.84 4.94
N PHE A 49 7.85 -6.15 4.99
CA PHE A 49 8.91 -5.22 5.33
C PHE A 49 9.77 -4.94 4.10
N CYS A 50 9.91 -3.66 3.80
CA CYS A 50 10.81 -3.14 2.79
C CYS A 50 11.83 -2.21 3.45
N VAL A 51 13.04 -2.19 2.94
CA VAL A 51 14.10 -1.29 3.41
C VAL A 51 14.47 -0.35 2.27
N LYS A 52 14.71 0.92 2.64
CA LYS A 52 15.13 1.97 1.73
C LYS A 52 16.42 2.59 2.24
N ALA A 53 17.50 2.43 1.46
CA ALA A 53 18.75 3.16 1.67
C ALA A 53 18.76 4.48 0.87
N PRO A 54 19.50 5.52 1.31
CA PRO A 54 19.68 6.75 0.53
C PRO A 54 20.22 6.47 -0.88
N GLY A 55 19.69 7.15 -1.90
CA GLY A 55 20.11 6.94 -3.30
C GLY A 55 19.68 5.62 -3.95
N GLN A 56 19.27 4.62 -3.19
CA GLN A 56 18.82 3.32 -3.70
C GLN A 56 17.31 3.27 -3.96
N LYS A 57 16.82 2.25 -4.67
CA LYS A 57 15.37 1.95 -4.66
C LYS A 57 15.00 1.27 -3.34
N ALA A 58 13.72 1.32 -2.96
CA ALA A 58 13.23 0.47 -1.88
C ALA A 58 13.29 -0.99 -2.36
N PHE A 59 13.69 -1.89 -1.48
CA PHE A 59 13.74 -3.32 -1.76
C PHE A 59 12.99 -4.09 -0.68
N PHE A 60 12.40 -5.21 -1.12
CA PHE A 60 11.74 -6.13 -0.21
C PHE A 60 12.78 -6.83 0.65
N TYR A 61 12.54 -6.89 1.96
CA TYR A 61 13.42 -7.54 2.92
C TYR A 61 12.81 -8.86 3.38
N GLU A 62 11.65 -8.81 4.02
CA GLU A 62 10.93 -10.02 4.43
C GLU A 62 9.42 -9.81 4.52
N SER A 63 8.70 -10.92 4.59
CA SER A 63 7.26 -10.95 4.80
C SER A 63 6.98 -11.92 5.93
N ILE A 64 6.16 -11.49 6.88
CA ILE A 64 5.84 -12.27 8.08
C ILE A 64 4.35 -12.62 8.02
N ASP A 65 4.07 -13.91 8.12
CA ASP A 65 2.70 -14.39 8.35
C ASP A 65 2.35 -14.15 9.82
N THR A 66 1.36 -13.30 10.04
CA THR A 66 0.84 -12.92 11.36
C THR A 66 -0.56 -13.48 11.59
N SER A 67 -0.95 -14.49 10.80
CA SER A 67 -2.23 -15.19 10.95
C SER A 67 -2.28 -15.90 12.30
N GLY A 68 -3.30 -15.58 13.09
CA GLY A 68 -3.46 -16.07 14.46
C GLY A 68 -2.79 -15.20 15.53
N ILE A 69 -2.08 -14.13 15.15
CA ILE A 69 -1.59 -13.12 16.09
C ILE A 69 -2.66 -12.04 16.26
N ILE A 70 -2.96 -11.69 17.51
CA ILE A 70 -3.83 -10.55 17.82
C ILE A 70 -3.13 -9.28 17.31
N GLN A 71 -3.76 -8.60 16.35
CA GLN A 71 -3.27 -7.37 15.73
C GLN A 71 -3.45 -6.16 16.66
N ASN A 72 -2.89 -6.23 17.87
CA ASN A 72 -2.79 -5.10 18.77
C ASN A 72 -1.44 -4.38 18.56
N SER A 73 -1.34 -3.17 19.09
CA SER A 73 -0.18 -2.32 18.87
C SER A 73 1.11 -2.90 19.45
N THR A 74 1.04 -3.70 20.51
CA THR A 74 2.22 -4.30 21.14
C THR A 74 2.78 -5.46 20.34
N ALA A 75 1.92 -6.33 19.80
CA ALA A 75 2.34 -7.44 18.94
C ALA A 75 2.95 -6.92 17.62
N VAL A 76 2.31 -5.92 17.02
CA VAL A 76 2.83 -5.28 15.80
C VAL A 76 4.17 -4.58 16.08
N ALA A 77 4.29 -3.84 17.17
CA ALA A 77 5.56 -3.21 17.56
C ALA A 77 6.66 -4.25 17.80
N ALA A 78 6.35 -5.38 18.43
CA ALA A 78 7.32 -6.46 18.65
C ALA A 78 7.86 -7.02 17.32
N ALA A 79 6.99 -7.32 16.36
CA ALA A 79 7.43 -7.78 15.04
C ALA A 79 8.32 -6.76 14.32
N ILE A 80 8.00 -5.46 14.45
CA ILE A 80 8.83 -4.38 13.89
C ILE A 80 10.19 -4.30 14.62
N PHE A 81 10.20 -4.47 15.94
CA PHE A 81 11.44 -4.49 16.73
C PHE A 81 12.36 -5.61 16.30
N ASP A 82 11.84 -6.81 16.08
CA ASP A 82 12.62 -7.96 15.65
C ASP A 82 13.33 -7.67 14.32
N VAL A 83 12.64 -7.04 13.37
CA VAL A 83 13.23 -6.64 12.08
C VAL A 83 14.30 -5.56 12.25
N ILE A 84 14.02 -4.51 13.04
CA ILE A 84 14.97 -3.43 13.32
C ILE A 84 16.22 -3.96 14.01
N GLU A 85 16.07 -4.84 15.00
CA GLU A 85 17.19 -5.41 15.76
C GLU A 85 17.99 -6.43 14.92
N LYS A 86 17.32 -7.22 14.09
CA LYS A 86 17.95 -8.18 13.17
C LYS A 86 18.90 -7.50 12.18
N ILE A 87 18.54 -6.32 11.66
CA ILE A 87 19.41 -5.54 10.77
C ILE A 87 20.41 -4.69 11.57
N GLY A 88 20.00 -4.18 12.73
CA GLY A 88 20.77 -3.28 13.58
C GLY A 88 20.08 -1.92 13.73
N SER A 89 19.59 -1.63 14.93
CA SER A 89 18.79 -0.44 15.20
C SER A 89 19.51 0.88 14.92
N HIS A 90 20.84 0.91 15.05
CA HIS A 90 21.67 2.08 14.77
C HIS A 90 21.65 2.49 13.29
N LYS A 91 21.33 1.56 12.38
CA LYS A 91 21.26 1.84 10.94
C LYS A 91 19.97 2.50 10.51
N PHE A 92 18.97 2.59 11.39
CA PHE A 92 17.67 3.17 11.04
C PHE A 92 17.52 4.57 11.60
N ILE A 93 16.98 5.47 10.77
CA ILE A 93 16.59 6.82 11.17
C ILE A 93 15.08 7.05 11.06
N CYS A 94 14.38 6.19 10.31
CA CYS A 94 12.96 6.37 10.05
C CYS A 94 12.22 5.03 9.91
N PHE A 95 10.99 5.02 10.40
CA PHE A 95 9.98 3.98 10.16
C PHE A 95 8.76 4.59 9.47
N ILE A 96 8.25 3.92 8.43
CA ILE A 96 7.05 4.34 7.67
C ILE A 96 6.05 3.19 7.63
N SER A 97 4.78 3.47 7.94
CA SER A 97 3.68 2.50 7.74
C SER A 97 2.37 3.18 7.35
N ASP A 98 1.29 2.42 7.17
CA ASP A 98 -0.06 3.00 7.08
C ASP A 98 -0.44 3.81 8.33
N ASN A 99 -1.52 4.58 8.24
CA ASN A 99 -1.97 5.47 9.32
C ASN A 99 -3.04 4.84 10.22
N ALA A 100 -3.18 3.51 10.22
CA ALA A 100 -4.18 2.83 11.05
C ALA A 100 -3.96 3.15 12.54
N PRO A 101 -5.02 3.17 13.36
CA PRO A 101 -4.89 3.46 14.80
C PRO A 101 -3.90 2.55 15.53
N VAL A 102 -3.85 1.27 15.14
CA VAL A 102 -2.90 0.28 15.68
C VAL A 102 -1.45 0.66 15.35
N MET A 103 -1.18 1.08 14.12
CA MET A 103 0.15 1.53 13.69
C MET A 103 0.58 2.81 14.41
N LYS A 104 -0.32 3.79 14.57
CA LYS A 104 -0.04 5.01 15.34
C LYS A 104 0.34 4.72 16.78
N ALA A 105 -0.26 3.70 17.40
CA ALA A 105 0.13 3.28 18.73
C ALA A 105 1.49 2.54 18.73
N ALA A 106 1.77 1.72 17.72
CA ALA A 106 3.07 1.08 17.54
C ALA A 106 4.20 2.09 17.31
N TRP A 107 3.95 3.19 16.59
CA TRP A 107 4.92 4.28 16.37
C TRP A 107 5.44 4.84 17.69
N LYS A 108 4.54 5.11 18.64
CA LYS A 108 4.93 5.60 19.96
C LYS A 108 5.83 4.61 20.70
N LEU A 109 5.57 3.31 20.57
CA LEU A 109 6.42 2.28 21.17
C LEU A 109 7.81 2.23 20.52
N ILE A 110 7.88 2.44 19.20
CA ILE A 110 9.14 2.53 18.44
C ILE A 110 9.95 3.74 18.89
N GLU A 111 9.34 4.92 18.96
CA GLU A 111 10.02 6.15 19.37
C GLU A 111 10.49 6.10 20.83
N VAL A 112 9.76 5.38 21.70
CA VAL A 112 10.20 5.15 23.09
C VAL A 112 11.38 4.19 23.15
N LYS A 113 11.35 3.08 22.39
CA LYS A 113 12.41 2.06 22.41
C LYS A 113 13.67 2.53 21.67
N PHE A 114 13.50 3.27 20.59
CA PHE A 114 14.56 3.78 19.71
C PHE A 114 14.38 5.28 19.49
N PRO A 115 14.82 6.14 20.43
CA PRO A 115 14.59 7.59 20.36
C PRO A 115 15.18 8.29 19.14
N HIS A 116 16.12 7.65 18.44
CA HIS A 116 16.74 8.15 17.20
C HIS A 116 15.94 7.81 15.93
N ILE A 117 14.92 6.94 16.02
CA ILE A 117 14.08 6.53 14.88
C ILE A 117 12.79 7.34 14.90
N SER A 118 12.54 8.14 13.85
CA SER A 118 11.27 8.85 13.68
C SER A 118 10.23 7.95 12.99
N ALA A 119 9.08 7.77 13.60
CA ALA A 119 7.99 6.99 12.99
C ALA A 119 6.98 7.92 12.31
N SER A 120 6.56 7.57 11.08
CA SER A 120 5.65 8.40 10.31
C SER A 120 4.66 7.60 9.46
N GLY A 121 3.58 8.28 9.09
CA GLY A 121 2.52 7.71 8.27
C GLY A 121 2.82 7.73 6.78
N CYS A 122 2.16 6.83 6.07
CA CYS A 122 2.21 6.73 4.62
C CYS A 122 1.58 7.97 3.99
N ALA A 123 2.39 8.74 3.25
CA ALA A 123 1.92 9.92 2.53
C ALA A 123 0.80 9.58 1.52
N ALA A 124 0.86 8.42 0.88
CA ALA A 124 -0.18 7.98 -0.05
C ALA A 124 -1.53 7.78 0.66
N HIS A 125 -1.51 7.17 1.85
CA HIS A 125 -2.71 7.01 2.66
C HIS A 125 -3.21 8.38 3.17
N GLY A 126 -2.30 9.26 3.61
CA GLY A 126 -2.64 10.64 4.00
C GLY A 126 -3.33 11.42 2.88
N MET A 127 -2.80 11.37 1.65
CA MET A 127 -3.45 11.98 0.49
C MET A 127 -4.82 11.37 0.21
N ASN A 128 -4.97 10.06 0.36
CA ASN A 128 -6.26 9.39 0.17
C ASN A 128 -7.30 9.88 1.17
N LEU A 129 -6.94 10.04 2.45
CA LEU A 129 -7.83 10.59 3.48
C LEU A 129 -8.21 12.05 3.19
N LEU A 130 -7.23 12.88 2.79
CA LEU A 130 -7.50 14.27 2.42
C LEU A 130 -8.50 14.36 1.26
N ILE A 131 -8.30 13.56 0.21
CA ILE A 131 -9.23 13.51 -0.92
C ILE A 131 -10.60 13.05 -0.45
N LYS A 132 -10.68 12.04 0.42
CA LYS A 132 -11.93 11.57 0.99
C LYS A 132 -12.68 12.70 1.70
N ASP A 133 -12.01 13.49 2.53
CA ASP A 133 -12.62 14.62 3.23
C ASP A 133 -13.14 15.69 2.27
N ILE A 134 -12.35 16.05 1.25
CA ILE A 134 -12.76 17.00 0.20
C ILE A 134 -14.01 16.48 -0.54
N THR A 135 -14.00 15.21 -0.92
CA THR A 135 -15.11 14.58 -1.66
C THR A 135 -16.36 14.36 -0.82
N SER A 136 -16.25 14.40 0.51
CA SER A 136 -17.36 14.24 1.45
C SER A 136 -18.18 15.52 1.66
N THR A 137 -17.76 16.65 1.08
CA THR A 137 -18.56 17.89 1.03
C THR A 137 -19.89 17.67 0.32
N THR A 138 -20.95 18.37 0.73
CA THR A 138 -22.34 18.11 0.27
C THR A 138 -22.49 18.14 -1.25
N GLU A 139 -21.86 19.11 -1.93
CA GLU A 139 -21.90 19.26 -3.38
C GLU A 139 -21.09 18.17 -4.11
N SER A 140 -19.88 17.89 -3.63
CA SER A 140 -19.00 16.86 -4.20
C SER A 140 -19.61 15.48 -4.03
N ALA A 141 -20.11 15.15 -2.84
CA ALA A 141 -20.73 13.87 -2.53
C ALA A 141 -21.97 13.61 -3.40
N LYS A 142 -22.80 14.63 -3.65
CA LYS A 142 -23.95 14.52 -4.56
C LYS A 142 -23.47 14.22 -5.98
N THR A 143 -22.49 14.97 -6.47
CA THR A 143 -21.94 14.80 -7.83
C THR A 143 -21.32 13.42 -8.02
N ILE A 144 -20.59 12.92 -7.02
CA ILE A 144 -20.01 11.59 -7.02
C ILE A 144 -21.10 10.52 -7.06
N LYS A 145 -22.14 10.64 -6.22
CA LYS A 145 -23.27 9.68 -6.23
C LYS A 145 -24.00 9.63 -7.57
N GLU A 146 -24.25 10.76 -8.22
CA GLU A 146 -24.86 10.76 -9.55
C GLU A 146 -23.92 10.16 -10.61
N SER A 147 -22.63 10.49 -10.55
CA SER A 147 -21.61 9.91 -11.44
C SER A 147 -21.52 8.39 -11.27
N GLU A 148 -21.57 7.88 -10.05
CA GLU A 148 -21.60 6.45 -9.76
C GLU A 148 -22.80 5.76 -10.39
N LYS A 149 -23.99 6.36 -10.36
CA LYS A 149 -25.19 5.79 -11.01
C LYS A 149 -24.97 5.63 -12.51
N ILE A 150 -24.42 6.66 -13.16
CA ILE A 150 -24.12 6.62 -14.60
C ILE A 150 -23.06 5.56 -14.90
N ILE A 151 -21.99 5.49 -14.12
CA ILE A 151 -20.93 4.49 -14.30
C ILE A 151 -21.48 3.07 -14.11
N LYS A 152 -22.29 2.83 -13.06
CA LYS A 152 -22.96 1.54 -12.82
C LYS A 152 -23.88 1.19 -13.97
N PHE A 153 -24.68 2.14 -14.47
CA PHE A 153 -25.54 1.93 -15.63
C PHE A 153 -24.72 1.48 -16.85
N ILE A 154 -23.67 2.22 -17.22
CA ILE A 154 -22.82 1.87 -18.38
C ILE A 154 -22.18 0.49 -18.18
N LYS A 155 -21.60 0.22 -17.00
CA LYS A 155 -20.92 -1.05 -16.72
C LYS A 155 -21.87 -2.26 -16.75
N ASN A 156 -23.11 -2.11 -16.29
CA ASN A 156 -24.07 -3.20 -16.19
C ASN A 156 -24.80 -3.51 -17.50
N HIS A 157 -24.67 -2.66 -18.53
CA HIS A 157 -25.33 -2.84 -19.84
C HIS A 157 -24.29 -3.07 -20.94
N HIS A 158 -24.14 -4.33 -21.37
CA HIS A 158 -23.10 -4.76 -22.32
C HIS A 158 -23.03 -3.93 -23.62
N LEU A 159 -24.18 -3.62 -24.24
CA LEU A 159 -24.22 -2.79 -25.46
C LEU A 159 -23.77 -1.36 -25.19
N VAL A 160 -24.27 -0.74 -24.13
CA VAL A 160 -23.92 0.63 -23.74
C VAL A 160 -22.43 0.73 -23.41
N LYS A 161 -21.88 -0.28 -22.73
CA LYS A 161 -20.45 -0.37 -22.45
C LYS A 161 -19.64 -0.46 -23.74
N ALA A 162 -20.03 -1.31 -24.69
CA ALA A 162 -19.33 -1.45 -25.97
C ALA A 162 -19.33 -0.12 -26.75
N MET A 163 -20.48 0.54 -26.84
CA MET A 163 -20.61 1.86 -27.48
C MET A 163 -19.76 2.93 -26.78
N PHE A 164 -19.71 2.90 -25.44
CA PHE A 164 -18.86 3.80 -24.67
C PHE A 164 -17.38 3.57 -24.95
N ASP A 165 -16.93 2.31 -24.95
CA ASP A 165 -15.53 1.95 -25.19
C ASP A 165 -15.08 2.32 -26.61
N GLU A 166 -15.93 2.13 -27.62
CA GLU A 166 -15.68 2.56 -29.00
C GLU A 166 -15.48 4.08 -29.08
N ARG A 167 -16.42 4.87 -28.54
CA ARG A 167 -16.32 6.33 -28.54
C ARG A 167 -15.13 6.84 -27.75
N ARG A 168 -14.82 6.20 -26.62
CA ARG A 168 -13.67 6.53 -25.78
C ARG A 168 -12.36 6.34 -26.55
N LEU A 169 -12.21 5.23 -27.28
CA LEU A 169 -11.03 4.96 -28.10
C LEU A 169 -10.93 5.92 -29.28
N ALA A 170 -12.05 6.21 -29.96
CA ALA A 170 -12.10 7.18 -31.05
C ALA A 170 -11.69 8.60 -30.61
N ALA A 171 -12.00 8.99 -29.36
CA ALA A 171 -11.58 10.25 -28.75
C ALA A 171 -10.15 10.21 -28.17
N ASN A 172 -9.40 9.12 -28.37
CA ASN A 172 -8.06 8.89 -27.83
C ASN A 172 -7.96 9.03 -26.30
N VAL A 173 -9.04 8.67 -25.58
CA VAL A 173 -9.09 8.72 -24.11
C VAL A 173 -8.65 7.37 -23.55
N LEU A 174 -7.45 7.32 -22.97
CA LEU A 174 -6.89 6.08 -22.41
C LEU A 174 -7.51 5.67 -21.06
N SER A 175 -8.13 6.61 -20.33
CA SER A 175 -8.74 6.33 -19.02
C SER A 175 -10.09 5.63 -19.13
N SER A 176 -10.26 4.51 -18.43
CA SER A 176 -11.53 3.77 -18.34
C SER A 176 -12.47 4.32 -17.25
N LEU A 177 -13.75 3.95 -17.29
CA LEU A 177 -14.68 4.21 -16.19
C LEU A 177 -14.28 3.42 -14.94
N CYS A 178 -13.96 4.14 -13.87
CA CYS A 178 -13.65 3.57 -12.57
C CYS A 178 -14.72 3.99 -11.57
N LEU A 179 -15.19 3.03 -10.77
CA LEU A 179 -15.96 3.36 -9.58
C LEU A 179 -14.99 3.73 -8.46
N PRO A 180 -15.41 4.55 -7.47
CA PRO A 180 -14.65 4.70 -6.24
C PRO A 180 -14.34 3.32 -5.68
N VAL A 181 -13.07 3.09 -5.35
CA VAL A 181 -12.67 1.87 -4.65
C VAL A 181 -12.94 2.13 -3.17
N PRO A 182 -13.86 1.37 -2.53
CA PRO A 182 -14.07 1.50 -1.10
C PRO A 182 -12.74 1.21 -0.40
N THR A 183 -12.22 2.16 0.38
CA THR A 183 -11.07 1.90 1.24
C THR A 183 -11.44 0.83 2.26
N PRO A 184 -10.53 -0.08 2.63
CA PRO A 184 -10.80 -1.16 3.58
C PRO A 184 -11.56 -0.69 4.83
N ASP A 185 -11.22 0.49 5.35
CA ASP A 185 -11.82 1.12 6.54
C ASP A 185 -13.35 1.31 6.47
N GLU A 186 -13.96 1.39 5.27
CA GLU A 186 -15.42 1.52 5.09
C GLU A 186 -16.13 0.17 4.90
N LYS A 187 -15.39 -0.91 4.66
CA LYS A 187 -15.94 -2.25 4.34
C LYS A 187 -15.74 -3.29 5.42
N TYR A 188 -14.99 -2.99 6.49
CA TYR A 188 -14.72 -3.96 7.56
C TYR A 188 -15.98 -4.48 8.26
N ASP A 189 -17.11 -3.75 8.19
CA ASP A 189 -18.38 -4.21 8.77
C ASP A 189 -19.21 -5.14 7.87
N GLU A 190 -18.94 -5.24 6.54
CA GLU A 190 -19.86 -5.98 5.66
C GLU A 190 -19.25 -6.98 4.65
N LEU A 191 -17.95 -6.98 4.32
CA LEU A 191 -17.47 -7.88 3.24
C LEU A 191 -16.09 -8.50 3.51
N LYS A 192 -16.11 -9.80 3.89
CA LYS A 192 -14.95 -10.68 4.09
C LYS A 192 -14.25 -11.19 2.81
N ASP A 193 -14.75 -10.92 1.61
CA ASP A 193 -14.11 -11.40 0.38
C ASP A 193 -14.05 -10.30 -0.68
N MET A 194 -12.85 -9.77 -0.94
CA MET A 194 -12.34 -9.24 -2.22
C MET A 194 -11.25 -8.16 -2.01
N GLN A 195 -10.01 -8.51 -2.31
CA GLN A 195 -8.86 -7.60 -2.49
C GLN A 195 -8.96 -6.79 -3.80
N PRO A 196 -8.63 -5.47 -3.81
CA PRO A 196 -8.35 -4.75 -5.04
C PRO A 196 -6.89 -4.27 -5.18
N LYS A 197 -6.52 -4.11 -6.45
CA LYS A 197 -5.20 -3.81 -7.01
C LYS A 197 -4.84 -2.33 -6.89
N SER A 198 -3.60 -2.08 -6.45
CA SER A 198 -2.71 -0.92 -6.70
C SER A 198 -3.35 0.47 -6.90
N THR A 199 -3.32 1.28 -5.85
CA THR A 199 -3.86 2.65 -5.72
C THR A 199 -2.98 3.76 -6.34
N SER A 200 -1.87 3.44 -7.00
CA SER A 200 -0.86 4.45 -7.35
C SER A 200 -1.17 5.32 -8.59
N ALA A 201 -1.79 4.78 -9.64
CA ALA A 201 -1.86 5.48 -10.94
C ALA A 201 -3.06 6.45 -11.10
N ALA A 202 -4.21 6.13 -10.48
CA ALA A 202 -5.43 6.92 -10.66
C ALA A 202 -5.40 8.25 -9.87
N VAL A 203 -4.83 8.23 -8.66
CA VAL A 203 -4.74 9.41 -7.77
C VAL A 203 -3.84 10.49 -8.38
N LEU A 204 -2.71 10.07 -8.98
CA LEU A 204 -1.76 10.97 -9.66
C LEU A 204 -2.36 11.63 -10.91
N THR A 205 -3.25 10.93 -11.62
CA THR A 205 -3.91 11.45 -12.83
C THR A 205 -4.99 12.47 -12.48
N LEU A 206 -5.72 12.27 -11.36
CA LEU A 206 -6.72 13.20 -10.87
C LEU A 206 -6.08 14.49 -10.32
N LEU A 207 -4.98 14.37 -9.58
CA LEU A 207 -4.21 15.51 -9.05
C LEU A 207 -3.58 16.37 -10.15
N LYS A 208 -3.05 15.75 -11.22
CA LYS A 208 -2.55 16.50 -12.40
C LYS A 208 -3.64 17.34 -13.06
N ARG A 209 -4.88 16.83 -13.12
CA ARG A 209 -6.03 17.54 -13.69
C ARG A 209 -6.54 18.68 -12.79
N MET A 210 -6.51 18.50 -11.47
CA MET A 210 -6.89 19.56 -10.53
C MET A 210 -5.87 20.71 -10.52
N LEU A 211 -4.57 20.40 -10.58
CA LEU A 211 -3.52 21.41 -10.60
C LEU A 211 -3.41 22.14 -11.94
N SER A 212 -3.73 21.49 -13.06
CA SER A 212 -3.75 22.14 -14.38
C SER A 212 -4.94 23.09 -14.61
N GLY A 213 -5.89 23.17 -13.67
CA GLY A 213 -7.03 24.09 -13.71
C GLY A 213 -6.89 25.31 -12.81
N ILE A 214 -5.74 25.48 -12.13
CA ILE A 214 -5.47 26.56 -11.16
C ILE A 214 -4.42 27.56 -11.69
N VAL A 215 -4.01 27.46 -12.97
CA VAL A 215 -3.19 28.47 -13.66
C VAL A 215 -3.90 28.93 -14.93
#